data_AF-A0A7C5KI42-F1
#
_entry.id   AF-A0A7C5KI42-F1
#
_cell.length_a   1.000
_cell.length_b   1.000
_cell.length_c   1.000
_cell.angle_alpha   90.00
_cell.angle_beta   90.00
_cell.angle_gamma   90.00
#
_symmetry.space_group_name_H-M   'P 1'
#
loop_
_entity.id
_entity.type
_entity.pdbx_description
1 polymer ?
#
loop_
_entity_poly.entity_id
_entity_poly.type
_entity_poly.pdbx_seq_one_letter_code
_entity_poly.pdbx_strand_id
1 'polypeptide(L)'
;MARLFGLEAAARDFRYACPLPPPHSGEAMLRDLGGRLGRFFDGEHPTRVTPFDPIAVAESLAPARTVYTGNYVLSRAGLRHGIPFADLKLRMAGPTLGRLLQARLGPAFAQANLPLLHRRTEAASGRAEYRPGVELDAGGVDLSGEYRRQFLGDWMLFGIAELTADGYPDAPLDGPAVATALQAVEARLLTEYRRVREMVMARLADLDRRLSGSPVPAPFAAFAETVRRNYGPEAPAVRAIEDAGFRDRWRARLAQAIRDYPAQRERWEAAF
;
A
#
# COMPACT_ATOMS: atom_id res chain seq x y z
N MET A 1 1.41 6.12 9.39
CA MET A 1 0.69 5.01 8.73
C MET A 1 1.03 3.67 9.39
N ALA A 2 2.30 3.29 9.58
CA ALA A 2 2.70 1.99 10.16
C ALA A 2 1.92 1.57 11.43
N ARG A 3 1.70 2.51 12.37
CA ARG A 3 0.92 2.25 13.60
C ARG A 3 -0.53 1.82 13.34
N LEU A 4 -1.17 2.32 12.28
CA LEU A 4 -2.53 1.89 11.90
C LEU A 4 -2.56 0.39 11.53
N PHE A 5 -1.44 -0.14 11.07
CA PHE A 5 -1.27 -1.56 10.75
C PHE A 5 -0.79 -2.39 11.95
N GLY A 6 -0.71 -1.80 13.15
CA GLY A 6 -0.18 -2.45 14.35
C GLY A 6 1.33 -2.74 14.25
N LEU A 7 2.06 -1.92 13.49
CA LEU A 7 3.52 -1.98 13.38
C LEU A 7 4.16 -0.91 14.26
N GLU A 8 5.27 -1.27 14.90
CA GLU A 8 6.12 -0.31 15.60
C GLU A 8 6.75 0.68 14.62
N ALA A 9 7.07 1.88 15.10
CA ALA A 9 7.78 2.86 14.28
C ALA A 9 9.22 2.36 14.07
N ALA A 10 9.54 1.90 12.86
CA ALA A 10 10.88 1.44 12.50
C ALA A 10 11.92 2.59 12.61
N ALA A 11 13.19 2.19 12.65
CA ALA A 11 14.36 3.06 12.73
C ALA A 11 14.28 4.27 11.80
N ARG A 12 14.75 5.44 12.28
CA ARG A 12 14.68 6.71 11.54
C ARG A 12 15.56 6.71 10.29
N ASP A 13 16.62 5.91 10.29
CA ASP A 13 17.64 5.88 9.24
C ASP A 13 17.89 4.45 8.72
N PHE A 14 18.06 4.31 7.41
CA PHE A 14 18.43 3.06 6.76
C PHE A 14 19.79 3.20 6.10
N ARG A 15 20.68 2.23 6.29
CA ARG A 15 22.00 2.22 5.64
C ARG A 15 21.84 1.84 4.17
N TYR A 16 22.43 2.64 3.28
CA TYR A 16 22.57 2.27 1.86
C TYR A 16 23.79 1.36 1.70
N ALA A 17 23.56 0.10 1.32
CA ALA A 17 24.63 -0.81 0.97
C ALA A 17 25.07 -0.52 -0.48
N CYS A 18 26.11 0.30 -0.66
CA CYS A 18 26.60 0.67 -1.98
C CYS A 18 26.96 -0.59 -2.79
N PRO A 19 26.39 -0.77 -3.99
CA PRO A 19 26.61 -1.96 -4.81
C PRO A 19 27.89 -1.87 -5.67
N LEU A 20 28.59 -0.73 -5.68
CA LEU A 20 29.77 -0.52 -6.50
C LEU A 20 30.98 -1.27 -5.92
N PRO A 21 31.78 -1.96 -6.75
CA PRO A 21 33.02 -2.59 -6.29
C PRO A 21 34.01 -1.52 -5.79
N PRO A 22 34.80 -1.82 -4.74
CA PRO A 22 35.89 -0.94 -4.33
C PRO A 22 37.08 -1.02 -5.31
N PRO A 23 37.86 0.06 -5.47
CA PRO A 23 37.67 1.38 -4.86
C PRO A 23 36.67 2.24 -5.66
N HIS A 24 35.82 3.00 -4.96
CA HIS A 24 34.97 4.02 -5.58
C HIS A 24 34.85 5.25 -4.66
N SER A 25 34.56 6.41 -5.25
CA SER A 25 34.36 7.67 -4.51
C SER A 25 32.92 7.79 -3.98
N GLY A 26 32.71 8.68 -3.00
CA GLY A 26 31.37 9.03 -2.54
C GLY A 26 30.49 9.63 -3.65
N GLU A 27 31.09 10.34 -4.60
CA GLU A 27 30.40 10.88 -5.78
C GLU A 27 29.90 9.75 -6.71
N ALA A 28 30.72 8.71 -6.93
CA ALA A 28 30.31 7.55 -7.71
C ALA A 28 29.13 6.82 -7.03
N MET A 29 29.18 6.67 -5.71
CA MET A 29 28.07 6.11 -4.92
C MET A 29 26.79 6.95 -5.05
N LEU A 30 26.88 8.28 -4.93
CA LEU A 30 25.71 9.16 -5.07
C LEU A 30 25.13 9.12 -6.48
N ARG A 31 25.97 9.03 -7.52
CA ARG A 31 25.52 8.89 -8.91
C ARG A 31 24.77 7.58 -9.14
N ASP A 32 25.29 6.47 -8.62
CA ASP A 32 24.61 5.16 -8.68
C ASP A 32 23.26 5.19 -7.95
N LEU A 33 23.23 5.70 -6.71
CA LEU A 33 21.98 5.87 -5.98
C LEU A 33 20.99 6.75 -6.75
N GLY A 34 21.45 7.87 -7.30
CA GLY A 34 20.65 8.79 -8.10
C GLY A 34 20.00 8.10 -9.31
N GLY A 35 20.75 7.27 -10.03
CA GLY A 35 20.24 6.50 -11.17
C GLY A 35 19.13 5.51 -10.81
N ARG A 36 19.01 5.11 -9.54
CA ARG A 36 17.98 4.18 -9.04
C ARG A 36 16.75 4.88 -8.47
N LEU A 37 16.82 6.18 -8.17
CA LEU A 37 15.73 6.90 -7.52
C LEU A 37 14.41 6.85 -8.31
N GLY A 38 14.46 6.88 -9.64
CA GLY A 38 13.26 6.75 -10.48
C GLY A 38 12.54 5.41 -10.26
N ARG A 39 13.30 4.33 -10.06
CA ARG A 39 12.79 2.97 -9.86
C ARG A 39 12.09 2.78 -8.52
N PHE A 40 12.25 3.74 -7.59
CA PHE A 40 11.44 3.77 -6.37
C PHE A 40 9.94 3.81 -6.69
N PHE A 41 9.57 4.52 -7.76
CA PHE A 41 8.19 4.57 -8.24
C PHE A 41 7.77 3.34 -9.05
N ASP A 42 8.67 2.39 -9.26
CA ASP A 42 8.36 1.05 -9.73
C ASP A 42 8.32 0.03 -8.57
N GLY A 43 8.59 0.48 -7.35
CA GLY A 43 8.57 -0.35 -6.15
C GLY A 43 9.94 -0.88 -5.72
N GLU A 44 11.05 -0.39 -6.32
CA GLU A 44 12.39 -0.63 -5.79
C GLU A 44 12.57 0.08 -4.45
N HIS A 45 13.23 -0.58 -3.48
CA HIS A 45 13.59 0.01 -2.20
C HIS A 45 15.11 -0.12 -1.98
N PRO A 46 15.93 0.85 -2.45
CA PRO A 46 17.40 0.73 -2.47
C PRO A 46 18.05 0.54 -1.09
N THR A 47 17.36 0.92 -0.01
CA THR A 47 17.86 0.86 1.37
C THR A 47 17.14 -0.16 2.25
N ARG A 48 16.14 -0.87 1.72
CA ARG A 48 15.33 -1.83 2.48
C ARG A 48 15.21 -3.14 1.70
N VAL A 49 16.22 -3.97 1.87
CA VAL A 49 16.22 -5.36 1.37
C VAL A 49 15.98 -6.27 2.56
N THR A 50 14.94 -7.10 2.48
CA THR A 50 14.70 -8.19 3.43
C THR A 50 15.14 -9.48 2.74
N PRO A 51 16.29 -10.07 3.13
CA PRO A 51 16.71 -11.35 2.57
C PRO A 51 15.72 -12.45 3.00
N PHE A 52 15.53 -13.44 2.13
CA PHE A 52 14.85 -14.67 2.51
C PHE A 52 15.79 -15.51 3.37
N ASP A 53 15.33 -15.85 4.57
CA ASP A 53 16.00 -16.77 5.48
C ASP A 53 15.26 -18.12 5.44
N PRO A 54 15.88 -19.22 4.96
CA PRO A 54 15.21 -20.50 4.83
C PRO A 54 14.97 -21.15 6.20
N ILE A 55 13.73 -21.07 6.68
CA ILE A 55 13.26 -21.72 7.91
C ILE A 55 12.30 -22.85 7.50
N ALA A 56 12.27 -23.95 8.27
CA ALA A 56 11.32 -25.03 8.03
C ALA A 56 9.87 -24.52 8.08
N VAL A 57 9.02 -24.93 7.12
CA VAL A 57 7.65 -24.40 6.99
C VAL A 57 6.86 -24.52 8.29
N ALA A 58 6.94 -25.68 8.95
CA ALA A 58 6.25 -25.94 10.21
C ALA A 58 6.69 -24.99 11.34
N GLU A 59 7.97 -24.64 11.39
CA GLU A 59 8.54 -23.71 12.37
C GLU A 59 8.27 -22.25 12.01
N SER A 60 7.97 -21.97 10.75
CA SER A 60 7.67 -20.62 10.25
C SER A 60 6.20 -20.19 10.36
N LEU A 61 5.34 -21.08 10.86
CA LEU A 61 3.90 -20.80 10.96
C LEU A 61 3.65 -19.66 11.95
N ALA A 62 2.94 -18.63 11.49
CA ALA A 62 2.53 -17.50 12.30
C ALA A 62 1.11 -17.06 11.94
N PRO A 63 0.40 -16.33 12.83
CA PRO A 63 -0.89 -15.75 12.49
C PRO A 63 -0.78 -14.85 11.24
N ALA A 64 -1.68 -15.05 10.28
CA ALA A 64 -1.78 -14.21 9.09
C ALA A 64 -2.62 -12.96 9.39
N ARG A 65 -2.35 -11.89 8.63
CA ARG A 65 -3.10 -10.62 8.69
C ARG A 65 -3.56 -10.13 7.32
N THR A 66 -3.01 -10.69 6.25
CA THR A 66 -3.23 -10.22 4.87
C THR A 66 -3.20 -11.40 3.92
N VAL A 67 -3.96 -11.31 2.84
CA VAL A 67 -3.77 -12.15 1.65
C VAL A 67 -3.00 -11.32 0.63
N TYR A 68 -1.97 -11.90 -0.01
CA TYR A 68 -1.26 -11.24 -1.10
C TYR A 68 -1.90 -11.60 -2.43
N THR A 69 -2.51 -10.61 -3.10
CA THR A 69 -3.31 -10.88 -4.28
C THR A 69 -2.54 -11.08 -5.59
N GLY A 70 -1.21 -11.19 -5.53
CA GLY A 70 -0.35 -11.37 -6.71
C GLY A 70 0.41 -12.71 -6.73
N ASN A 71 0.39 -13.47 -5.62
CA ASN A 71 1.29 -14.60 -5.39
C ASN A 71 0.50 -15.80 -4.91
N TYR A 72 0.15 -16.70 -5.82
CA TYR A 72 -0.78 -17.77 -5.46
C TYR A 72 -0.35 -19.16 -5.89
N VAL A 73 -0.48 -20.07 -4.94
CA VAL A 73 -0.85 -21.46 -5.18
C VAL A 73 -2.26 -21.59 -4.61
N LEU A 74 -3.27 -21.73 -5.47
CA LEU A 74 -4.68 -21.81 -5.04
C LEU A 74 -5.13 -23.26 -5.02
N SER A 75 -5.76 -23.67 -3.93
CA SER A 75 -6.59 -24.87 -3.90
C SER A 75 -8.05 -24.50 -4.17
N ARG A 76 -8.86 -25.46 -4.61
CA ARG A 76 -10.32 -25.27 -4.72
C ARG A 76 -10.93 -24.77 -3.40
N ALA A 77 -10.46 -25.31 -2.27
CA ALA A 77 -10.90 -24.89 -0.95
C ALA A 77 -10.50 -23.44 -0.62
N GLY A 78 -9.37 -22.94 -1.14
CA GLY A 78 -8.99 -21.52 -0.99
C GLY A 78 -9.83 -20.58 -1.85
N LEU A 79 -10.16 -21.00 -3.08
CA LEU A 79 -10.95 -20.21 -4.03
C LEU A 79 -12.38 -19.91 -3.54
N ARG A 80 -12.94 -20.72 -2.65
CA ARG A 80 -14.28 -20.51 -2.06
C ARG A 80 -14.42 -19.17 -1.34
N HIS A 81 -13.33 -18.53 -0.94
CA HIS A 81 -13.36 -17.27 -0.19
C HIS A 81 -13.52 -16.03 -1.08
N GLY A 82 -13.16 -16.13 -2.37
CA GLY A 82 -13.23 -15.01 -3.32
C GLY A 82 -12.35 -13.81 -2.96
N ILE A 83 -12.27 -12.82 -3.86
CA ILE A 83 -11.68 -11.51 -3.56
C ILE A 83 -12.85 -10.51 -3.40
N PRO A 84 -13.09 -9.98 -2.19
CA PRO A 84 -14.21 -9.09 -1.94
C PRO A 84 -13.98 -7.73 -2.62
N PHE A 85 -15.07 -7.07 -2.99
CA PHE A 85 -15.07 -5.68 -3.48
C PHE A 85 -14.21 -5.43 -4.73
N ALA A 86 -14.00 -6.45 -5.58
CA ALA A 86 -13.11 -6.37 -6.74
C ALA A 86 -13.47 -5.20 -7.69
N ASP A 87 -14.75 -4.89 -7.85
CA ASP A 87 -15.25 -3.81 -8.72
C ASP A 87 -14.78 -2.42 -8.28
N LEU A 88 -14.41 -2.25 -7.00
CA LEU A 88 -13.86 -1.00 -6.50
C LEU A 88 -12.38 -0.80 -6.87
N LYS A 89 -11.68 -1.86 -7.32
CA LYS A 89 -10.27 -1.85 -7.75
C LYS A 89 -9.31 -1.22 -6.74
N LEU A 90 -9.60 -1.37 -5.44
CA LEU A 90 -8.82 -0.79 -4.35
C LEU A 90 -7.44 -1.46 -4.21
N ARG A 91 -6.44 -0.72 -3.72
CA ARG A 91 -5.08 -1.28 -3.50
C ARG A 91 -5.04 -2.29 -2.35
N MET A 92 -5.93 -2.15 -1.37
CA MET A 92 -5.93 -2.92 -0.13
C MET A 92 -6.88 -4.12 -0.16
N ALA A 93 -7.25 -4.64 -1.34
CA ALA A 93 -8.18 -5.77 -1.47
C ALA A 93 -7.71 -7.03 -0.72
N GLY A 94 -6.43 -7.39 -0.87
CA GLY A 94 -5.82 -8.52 -0.17
C GLY A 94 -5.77 -8.38 1.36
N PRO A 95 -5.29 -7.25 1.90
CA PRO A 95 -5.41 -6.95 3.32
C PRO A 95 -6.86 -6.96 3.83
N THR A 96 -7.80 -6.45 3.05
CA THR A 96 -9.24 -6.41 3.42
C THR A 96 -9.81 -7.83 3.52
N LEU A 97 -9.53 -8.68 2.52
CA LEU A 97 -9.85 -10.10 2.59
C LEU A 97 -9.20 -10.76 3.80
N GLY A 98 -7.94 -10.42 4.10
CA GLY A 98 -7.23 -10.90 5.28
C GLY A 98 -7.98 -10.62 6.59
N ARG A 99 -8.62 -9.46 6.74
CA ARG A 99 -9.44 -9.15 7.93
C ARG A 99 -10.70 -9.99 8.02
N LEU A 100 -11.40 -10.17 6.91
CA LEU A 100 -12.60 -11.01 6.84
C LEU A 100 -12.27 -12.48 7.16
N LEU A 101 -11.15 -12.98 6.61
CA LEU A 101 -10.68 -14.34 6.89
C LEU A 101 -10.19 -14.49 8.32
N GLN A 102 -9.48 -13.50 8.85
CA GLN A 102 -9.05 -13.51 10.24
C GLN A 102 -10.24 -13.59 11.20
N ALA A 103 -11.29 -12.79 10.96
CA ALA A 103 -12.51 -12.82 11.77
C ALA A 103 -13.22 -14.18 11.71
N ARG A 104 -13.28 -14.79 10.51
CA ARG A 104 -13.98 -16.07 10.29
C ARG A 104 -13.20 -17.31 10.73
N LEU A 105 -11.91 -17.36 10.42
CA LEU A 105 -11.07 -18.56 10.60
C LEU A 105 -10.26 -18.51 11.90
N GLY A 106 -10.14 -17.34 12.53
CA GLY A 106 -9.40 -17.15 13.77
C GLY A 106 -7.97 -17.69 13.66
N PRO A 107 -7.52 -18.56 14.59
CA PRO A 107 -6.17 -19.14 14.57
C PRO A 107 -5.83 -19.96 13.32
N ALA A 108 -6.83 -20.45 12.58
CA ALA A 108 -6.60 -21.20 11.35
C ALA A 108 -6.15 -20.30 10.18
N PHE A 109 -6.30 -18.98 10.28
CA PHE A 109 -5.71 -18.06 9.31
C PHE A 109 -4.23 -17.82 9.63
N ALA A 110 -3.37 -18.61 9.00
CA ALA A 110 -1.92 -18.60 9.20
C ALA A 110 -1.14 -18.27 7.92
N GLN A 111 0.11 -17.85 8.11
CA GLN A 111 1.11 -17.62 7.06
C GLN A 111 2.35 -18.46 7.35
N ALA A 112 3.13 -18.74 6.31
CA ALA A 112 4.41 -19.44 6.39
C ALA A 112 5.48 -18.66 5.61
N ASN A 113 6.74 -18.82 6.00
CA ASN A 113 7.87 -18.23 5.31
C ASN A 113 8.25 -19.06 4.08
N LEU A 114 7.74 -18.67 2.92
CA LEU A 114 8.02 -19.31 1.64
C LEU A 114 8.92 -18.43 0.77
N PRO A 115 9.78 -19.02 -0.08
CA PRO A 115 10.61 -18.25 -0.99
C PRO A 115 9.73 -17.46 -1.96
N LEU A 116 10.10 -16.20 -2.21
CA LEU A 116 9.47 -15.39 -3.25
C LEU A 116 9.89 -15.94 -4.63
N LEU A 117 8.93 -16.51 -5.36
CA LEU A 117 9.18 -17.12 -6.67
C LEU A 117 9.21 -16.12 -7.83
N HIS A 118 8.93 -14.85 -7.59
CA HIS A 118 8.90 -13.77 -8.61
C HIS A 118 9.51 -12.50 -8.01
N ARG A 119 10.00 -11.62 -8.88
CA ARG A 119 10.44 -10.26 -8.52
C ARG A 119 9.33 -9.29 -8.86
N ARG A 120 9.26 -8.17 -8.13
CA ARG A 120 8.30 -7.09 -8.43
C ARG A 120 8.67 -6.27 -9.68
N THR A 121 9.95 -6.30 -10.03
CA THR A 121 10.52 -5.53 -11.13
C THR A 121 11.27 -6.47 -12.07
N GLU A 122 11.17 -6.19 -13.37
CA GLU A 122 11.95 -6.88 -14.39
C GLU A 122 13.45 -6.65 -14.14
N ALA A 123 14.27 -7.71 -14.25
CA ALA A 123 15.68 -7.63 -13.91
C ALA A 123 16.48 -6.69 -14.84
N ALA A 124 16.11 -6.61 -16.12
CA ALA A 124 16.82 -5.80 -17.11
C ALA A 124 16.49 -4.31 -17.01
N SER A 125 15.20 -3.98 -16.88
CA SER A 125 14.73 -2.59 -16.90
C SER A 125 14.58 -1.98 -15.49
N GLY A 126 14.44 -2.80 -14.45
CA GLY A 126 14.09 -2.35 -13.10
C GLY A 126 12.66 -1.81 -12.98
N ARG A 127 11.86 -1.91 -14.04
CA ARG A 127 10.47 -1.45 -14.08
C ARG A 127 9.54 -2.47 -13.47
N ALA A 128 8.44 -2.01 -12.90
CA ALA A 128 7.39 -2.91 -12.46
C ALA A 128 6.78 -3.62 -13.68
N GLU A 129 6.57 -4.93 -13.58
CA GLU A 129 5.81 -5.67 -14.61
C GLU A 129 4.37 -5.15 -14.69
N TYR A 130 3.80 -4.76 -13.55
CA TYR A 130 2.47 -4.18 -13.47
C TYR A 130 2.29 -3.35 -12.18
N ARG A 131 1.93 -2.05 -12.32
CA ARG A 131 1.69 -1.14 -11.17
C ARG A 131 0.48 -0.23 -11.40
N PRO A 132 -0.74 -0.66 -11.05
CA PRO A 132 -1.96 0.08 -11.41
C PRO A 132 -2.06 1.44 -10.72
N GLY A 133 -2.37 2.47 -11.51
CA GLY A 133 -2.49 3.85 -11.03
C GLY A 133 -1.15 4.59 -10.94
N VAL A 134 -0.10 4.01 -11.53
CA VAL A 134 1.20 4.63 -11.75
C VAL A 134 1.38 4.74 -13.25
N GLU A 135 1.34 5.96 -13.75
CA GLU A 135 1.46 6.25 -15.16
C GLU A 135 2.84 6.87 -15.43
N LEU A 136 3.48 6.43 -16.52
CA LEU A 136 4.78 6.89 -16.96
C LEU A 136 4.61 7.57 -18.32
N ASP A 137 4.85 8.88 -18.39
CA ASP A 137 4.78 9.66 -19.62
C ASP A 137 6.02 10.56 -19.82
N ALA A 138 6.04 11.33 -20.91
CA ALA A 138 7.12 12.26 -21.21
C ALA A 138 7.28 13.40 -20.16
N GLY A 139 6.23 13.65 -19.36
CA GLY A 139 6.25 14.56 -18.22
C GLY A 139 6.76 13.92 -16.94
N GLY A 140 6.92 12.60 -16.87
CA GLY A 140 7.51 11.85 -15.74
C GLY A 140 6.53 10.85 -15.11
N VAL A 141 6.58 10.70 -13.79
CA VAL A 141 5.72 9.74 -13.05
C VAL A 141 4.50 10.43 -12.45
N ASP A 142 3.30 9.95 -12.79
CA ASP A 142 2.04 10.28 -12.12
C ASP A 142 1.59 9.14 -11.19
N LEU A 143 1.39 9.46 -9.92
CA LEU A 143 0.97 8.58 -8.84
C LEU A 143 -0.46 8.87 -8.39
N SER A 144 -1.22 9.70 -9.12
CA SER A 144 -2.54 10.14 -8.70
C SER A 144 -3.55 8.99 -8.58
N GLY A 145 -3.44 7.98 -9.46
CA GLY A 145 -4.24 6.76 -9.35
C GLY A 145 -3.86 5.97 -8.11
N GLU A 146 -2.57 5.72 -7.92
CA GLU A 146 -1.99 4.99 -6.80
C GLU A 146 -2.36 5.62 -5.45
N TYR A 147 -2.20 6.94 -5.33
CA TYR A 147 -2.54 7.69 -4.12
C TYR A 147 -4.00 7.54 -3.73
N ARG A 148 -4.92 7.72 -4.70
CA ARG A 148 -6.37 7.57 -4.44
C ARG A 148 -6.74 6.13 -4.10
N ARG A 149 -6.20 5.15 -4.81
CA ARG A 149 -6.46 3.72 -4.57
C ARG A 149 -5.95 3.27 -3.21
N GLN A 150 -4.83 3.83 -2.75
CA GLN A 150 -4.29 3.60 -1.41
C GLN A 150 -5.21 4.20 -0.34
N PHE A 151 -5.59 5.48 -0.46
CA PHE A 151 -6.50 6.12 0.51
C PHE A 151 -7.84 5.41 0.64
N LEU A 152 -8.50 5.14 -0.50
CA LEU A 152 -9.78 4.44 -0.54
C LEU A 152 -9.65 2.99 -0.06
N GLY A 153 -8.51 2.35 -0.36
CA GLY A 153 -8.19 1.02 0.13
C GLY A 153 -8.01 0.98 1.64
N ASP A 154 -7.29 1.93 2.22
CA ASP A 154 -7.14 2.05 3.66
C ASP A 154 -8.49 2.32 4.33
N TRP A 155 -9.33 3.16 3.72
CA TRP A 155 -10.68 3.44 4.21
C TRP A 155 -11.54 2.18 4.27
N MET A 156 -11.56 1.39 3.20
CA MET A 156 -12.23 0.09 3.20
C MET A 156 -11.62 -0.86 4.23
N LEU A 157 -10.29 -1.01 4.26
CA LEU A 157 -9.60 -1.94 5.14
C LEU A 157 -9.89 -1.67 6.61
N PHE A 158 -9.74 -0.42 7.05
CA PHE A 158 -9.93 -0.06 8.45
C PHE A 158 -11.43 0.01 8.81
N GLY A 159 -12.30 0.35 7.85
CA GLY A 159 -13.74 0.19 8.02
C GLY A 159 -14.11 -1.28 8.29
N ILE A 160 -13.66 -2.19 7.44
CA ILE A 160 -13.88 -3.64 7.64
C ILE A 160 -13.28 -4.11 8.97
N ALA A 161 -12.08 -3.65 9.35
CA ALA A 161 -11.47 -4.04 10.62
C ALA A 161 -12.35 -3.68 11.82
N GLU A 162 -12.97 -2.49 11.84
CA GLU A 162 -13.92 -2.10 12.88
C GLU A 162 -15.19 -2.94 12.83
N LEU A 163 -15.81 -3.07 11.65
CA LEU A 163 -17.06 -3.81 11.50
C LEU A 163 -16.91 -5.29 11.87
N THR A 164 -15.77 -5.91 11.56
CA THR A 164 -15.51 -7.31 11.94
C THR A 164 -15.37 -7.50 13.44
N ALA A 165 -14.99 -6.46 14.20
CA ALA A 165 -14.97 -6.52 15.65
C ALA A 165 -16.39 -6.63 16.24
N ASP A 166 -17.39 -6.14 15.51
CA ASP A 166 -18.81 -6.19 15.85
C ASP A 166 -19.54 -7.40 15.22
N GLY A 167 -18.81 -8.37 14.66
CA GLY A 167 -19.37 -9.62 14.14
C GLY A 167 -19.72 -9.64 12.64
N TYR A 168 -19.46 -8.56 11.90
CA TYR A 168 -19.55 -8.59 10.43
C TYR A 168 -18.53 -9.59 9.84
N PRO A 169 -18.83 -10.28 8.72
CA PRO A 169 -20.07 -10.24 7.92
C PRO A 169 -21.16 -11.22 8.38
N ASP A 170 -20.94 -12.01 9.42
CA ASP A 170 -21.85 -13.09 9.82
C ASP A 170 -23.04 -12.58 10.64
N ALA A 171 -22.89 -11.45 11.34
CA ALA A 171 -23.97 -10.70 11.94
C ALA A 171 -24.44 -9.56 11.00
N PRO A 172 -25.76 -9.38 10.81
CA PRO A 172 -26.27 -8.24 10.06
C PRO A 172 -25.94 -6.95 10.78
N LEU A 173 -25.44 -5.97 10.03
CA LEU A 173 -25.21 -4.62 10.53
C LEU A 173 -26.29 -3.67 10.05
N ASP A 174 -26.69 -2.76 10.92
CA ASP A 174 -27.56 -1.65 10.57
C ASP A 174 -26.83 -0.65 9.65
N GLY A 175 -27.54 -0.08 8.68
CA GLY A 175 -27.01 0.85 7.67
C GLY A 175 -26.32 2.09 8.28
N PRO A 176 -26.93 2.78 9.26
CA PRO A 176 -26.31 3.83 10.06
C PRO A 176 -25.04 3.41 10.79
N ALA A 177 -24.92 2.17 11.27
CA ALA A 177 -23.70 1.68 11.92
C ALA A 177 -22.53 1.62 10.92
N VAL A 178 -22.77 1.08 9.72
CA VAL A 178 -21.76 1.08 8.63
C VAL A 178 -21.35 2.50 8.25
N ALA A 179 -22.31 3.41 8.09
CA ALA A 179 -22.02 4.79 7.73
C ALA A 179 -21.19 5.52 8.81
N THR A 180 -21.52 5.30 10.08
CA THR A 180 -20.83 5.89 11.24
C THR A 180 -19.38 5.40 11.32
N ALA A 181 -19.16 4.09 11.20
CA ALA A 181 -17.81 3.52 11.18
C ALA A 181 -16.97 4.09 10.03
N LEU A 182 -17.53 4.13 8.82
CA LEU A 182 -16.83 4.71 7.66
C LEU A 182 -16.50 6.20 7.88
N GLN A 183 -17.41 6.99 8.43
CA GLN A 183 -17.15 8.41 8.70
C GLN A 183 -16.04 8.61 9.74
N ALA A 184 -16.02 7.79 10.80
CA ALA A 184 -14.97 7.83 11.82
C ALA A 184 -13.60 7.44 11.24
N VAL A 185 -13.54 6.38 10.42
CA VAL A 185 -12.32 5.96 9.72
C VAL A 185 -11.83 7.04 8.76
N GLU A 186 -12.72 7.64 7.97
CA GLU A 186 -12.38 8.72 7.04
C GLU A 186 -11.68 9.87 7.74
N ALA A 187 -12.26 10.38 8.85
CA ALA A 187 -11.71 11.51 9.59
C ALA A 187 -10.31 11.23 10.14
N ARG A 188 -10.09 10.02 10.68
CA ARG A 188 -8.77 9.59 11.16
C ARG A 188 -7.76 9.46 10.01
N LEU A 189 -8.17 8.89 8.88
CA LEU A 189 -7.30 8.73 7.71
C LEU A 189 -6.91 10.08 7.11
N LEU A 190 -7.84 11.02 6.96
CA LEU A 190 -7.52 12.38 6.50
C LEU A 190 -6.47 13.04 7.38
N THR A 191 -6.63 12.95 8.70
CA THR A 191 -5.66 13.49 9.66
C THR A 191 -4.27 12.88 9.45
N GLU A 192 -4.20 11.55 9.34
CA GLU A 192 -2.93 10.86 9.19
C GLU A 192 -2.28 11.09 7.81
N TYR A 193 -3.07 11.15 6.73
CA TYR A 193 -2.57 11.45 5.40
C TYR A 193 -2.01 12.88 5.30
N ARG A 194 -2.70 13.86 5.90
CA ARG A 194 -2.20 15.25 6.02
C ARG A 194 -0.87 15.29 6.77
N ARG A 195 -0.81 14.64 7.93
CA ARG A 195 0.40 14.56 8.76
C ARG A 195 1.58 13.92 8.02
N VAL A 196 1.35 12.81 7.32
CA VAL A 196 2.41 12.14 6.54
C VAL A 196 2.86 13.02 5.37
N ARG A 197 1.93 13.69 4.69
CA ARG A 197 2.24 14.62 3.60
C ARG A 197 3.14 15.76 4.09
N GLU A 198 2.77 16.41 5.20
CA GLU A 198 3.58 17.47 5.82
C GLU A 198 4.99 16.97 6.16
N MET A 199 5.11 15.77 6.73
CA MET A 199 6.41 15.15 7.00
C MET A 199 7.23 14.90 5.72
N VAL A 200 6.61 14.45 4.63
CA VAL A 200 7.28 14.23 3.35
C VAL A 200 7.75 15.57 2.76
N MET A 201 6.92 16.61 2.78
CA MET A 201 7.29 17.94 2.29
C MET A 201 8.42 18.57 3.14
N ALA A 202 8.40 18.40 4.46
CA ALA A 202 9.48 18.88 5.33
C ALA A 202 10.81 18.14 5.05
N ARG A 203 10.78 16.83 4.82
CA ARG A 203 11.96 16.05 4.42
C ARG A 203 12.50 16.47 3.05
N LEU A 204 11.60 16.85 2.15
CA LEU A 204 11.98 17.34 0.84
C LEU A 204 12.68 18.70 0.92
N ALA A 205 12.16 19.62 1.73
CA ALA A 205 12.82 20.89 2.00
C ALA A 205 14.19 20.70 2.68
N ASP A 206 14.34 19.71 3.57
CA ASP A 206 15.64 19.34 4.15
C ASP A 206 16.61 18.81 3.09
N LEU A 207 16.13 17.95 2.18
CA LEU A 207 16.91 17.47 1.05
C LEU A 207 17.39 18.62 0.17
N ASP A 208 16.51 19.55 -0.20
CA ASP A 208 16.88 20.73 -1.00
C ASP A 208 17.98 21.57 -0.33
N ARG A 209 17.86 21.82 0.98
CA ARG A 209 18.89 22.55 1.75
C ARG A 209 20.23 21.82 1.76
N ARG A 210 20.23 20.50 1.97
CA ARG A 210 21.47 19.70 1.96
C ARG A 210 22.13 19.64 0.59
N LEU A 211 21.32 19.72 -0.47
CA LEU A 211 21.78 19.70 -1.85
C LEU A 211 22.22 21.10 -2.33
N SER A 212 21.80 22.18 -1.65
CA SER A 212 22.24 23.54 -1.96
C SER A 212 23.76 23.68 -1.74
N GLY A 213 24.48 24.18 -2.76
CA GLY A 213 25.92 24.44 -2.69
C GLY A 213 26.83 23.31 -3.21
N SER A 214 26.28 22.17 -3.62
CA SER A 214 27.00 21.12 -4.37
C SER A 214 26.33 20.93 -5.74
N PRO A 215 27.06 20.51 -6.79
CA PRO A 215 26.40 20.09 -8.03
C PRO A 215 25.48 18.91 -7.71
N VAL A 216 24.18 19.19 -7.61
CA VAL A 216 23.15 18.19 -7.36
C VAL A 216 23.13 17.24 -8.54
N PRO A 217 23.32 15.92 -8.35
CA PRO A 217 23.12 15.00 -9.45
C PRO A 217 21.67 15.13 -9.94
N ALA A 218 21.48 15.43 -11.23
CA ALA A 218 20.17 15.68 -11.84
C ALA A 218 19.06 14.69 -11.43
N PRO A 219 19.33 13.38 -11.21
CA PRO A 219 18.31 12.45 -10.74
C PRO A 219 17.69 12.77 -9.37
N PHE A 220 18.42 13.39 -8.44
CA PHE A 220 17.87 13.79 -7.14
C PHE A 220 16.86 14.93 -7.29
N ALA A 221 17.17 15.91 -8.14
CA ALA A 221 16.26 17.01 -8.45
C ALA A 221 14.99 16.49 -9.15
N ALA A 222 15.14 15.58 -10.11
CA ALA A 222 13.99 14.95 -10.79
C ALA A 222 13.12 14.12 -9.83
N PHE A 223 13.74 13.37 -8.92
CA PHE A 223 13.03 12.63 -7.87
C PHE A 223 12.25 13.60 -6.96
N ALA A 224 12.91 14.65 -6.49
CA ALA A 224 12.31 15.66 -5.64
C ALA A 224 11.08 16.30 -6.31
N GLU A 225 11.20 16.68 -7.58
CA GLU A 225 10.11 17.29 -8.32
C GLU A 225 8.95 16.32 -8.55
N THR A 226 9.25 15.05 -8.82
CA THR A 226 8.23 14.01 -8.92
C THR A 226 7.45 13.86 -7.61
N VAL A 227 8.13 13.95 -6.46
CA VAL A 227 7.47 13.95 -5.14
C VAL A 227 6.60 15.20 -4.95
N ARG A 228 7.07 16.41 -5.29
CA ARG A 228 6.26 17.64 -5.18
C ARG A 228 4.99 17.58 -5.99
N ARG A 229 5.09 17.17 -7.25
CA ARG A 229 3.94 17.08 -8.16
C ARG A 229 2.85 16.13 -7.66
N ASN A 230 3.24 15.03 -7.03
CA ASN A 230 2.31 13.97 -6.62
C ASN A 230 1.79 14.10 -5.19
N TYR A 231 2.56 14.75 -4.31
CA TYR A 231 2.24 14.84 -2.87
C TYR A 231 2.13 16.27 -2.35
N GLY A 232 2.40 17.27 -3.19
CA GLY A 232 2.20 18.68 -2.84
C GLY A 232 0.74 18.99 -2.51
N PRO A 233 0.47 20.10 -1.80
CA PRO A 233 -0.89 20.49 -1.44
C PRO A 233 -1.81 20.65 -2.66
N GLU A 234 -1.23 21.10 -3.78
CA GLU A 234 -1.92 21.30 -5.06
C GLU A 234 -1.89 20.08 -5.99
N ALA A 235 -1.39 18.93 -5.53
CA ALA A 235 -1.42 17.72 -6.33
C ALA A 235 -2.89 17.29 -6.58
N PRO A 236 -3.27 16.92 -7.82
CA PRO A 236 -4.66 16.58 -8.14
C PRO A 236 -5.28 15.51 -7.23
N ALA A 237 -4.52 14.45 -6.92
CA ALA A 237 -4.98 13.39 -6.03
C ALA A 237 -5.13 13.83 -4.57
N VAL A 238 -4.29 14.76 -4.10
CA VAL A 238 -4.40 15.36 -2.77
C VAL A 238 -5.67 16.20 -2.70
N ARG A 239 -5.89 17.12 -3.64
CA ARG A 239 -7.13 17.91 -3.68
C ARG A 239 -8.37 17.03 -3.80
N ALA A 240 -8.31 15.94 -4.56
CA ALA A 240 -9.43 15.01 -4.69
C ALA A 240 -9.83 14.38 -3.35
N ILE A 241 -8.89 13.93 -2.51
CA ILE A 241 -9.25 13.36 -1.20
C ILE A 241 -9.71 14.44 -0.21
N GLU A 242 -9.25 15.68 -0.36
CA GLU A 242 -9.66 16.82 0.47
C GLU A 242 -11.03 17.40 0.04
N ASP A 243 -11.54 17.05 -1.15
CA ASP A 243 -12.89 17.40 -1.61
C ASP A 243 -13.98 16.60 -0.89
N ALA A 244 -14.94 17.29 -0.28
CA ALA A 244 -16.05 16.66 0.42
C ALA A 244 -16.96 15.87 -0.53
N GLY A 245 -17.21 16.39 -1.74
CA GLY A 245 -18.06 15.71 -2.72
C GLY A 245 -17.46 14.37 -3.18
N PHE A 246 -16.15 14.30 -3.38
CA PHE A 246 -15.42 13.06 -3.63
C PHE A 246 -15.61 12.08 -2.49
N ARG A 247 -15.42 12.52 -1.25
CA ARG A 247 -15.54 11.65 -0.08
C ARG A 247 -16.96 11.15 0.13
N ASP A 248 -17.99 12.00 -0.04
CA ASP A 248 -19.38 11.57 0.12
C ASP A 248 -19.77 10.52 -0.93
N ARG A 249 -19.38 10.72 -2.20
CA ARG A 249 -19.59 9.71 -3.26
C ARG A 249 -18.92 8.39 -2.93
N TRP A 250 -17.68 8.43 -2.44
CA TRP A 250 -16.97 7.21 -2.08
C TRP A 250 -17.51 6.57 -0.81
N ARG A 251 -17.89 7.33 0.22
CA ARG A 251 -18.54 6.81 1.43
C ARG A 251 -19.79 6.01 1.06
N ALA A 252 -20.63 6.55 0.18
CA ALA A 252 -21.82 5.85 -0.33
C ALA A 252 -21.47 4.54 -1.05
N ARG A 253 -20.45 4.56 -1.93
CA ARG A 253 -19.99 3.36 -2.65
C ARG A 253 -19.41 2.30 -1.74
N LEU A 254 -18.57 2.69 -0.77
CA LEU A 254 -17.99 1.76 0.20
C LEU A 254 -19.09 1.16 1.08
N ALA A 255 -20.01 1.98 1.60
CA ALA A 255 -21.13 1.51 2.40
C ALA A 255 -22.02 0.54 1.62
N GLN A 256 -22.32 0.83 0.35
CA GLN A 256 -23.08 -0.08 -0.50
C GLN A 256 -22.37 -1.41 -0.69
N ALA A 257 -21.08 -1.38 -1.03
CA ALA A 257 -20.30 -2.60 -1.23
C ALA A 257 -20.25 -3.48 0.03
N ILE A 258 -20.11 -2.87 1.22
CA ILE A 258 -20.15 -3.56 2.51
C ILE A 258 -21.53 -4.21 2.73
N ARG A 259 -22.63 -3.49 2.48
CA ARG A 259 -23.98 -4.06 2.62
C ARG A 259 -24.25 -5.23 1.68
N ASP A 260 -23.74 -5.17 0.46
CA ASP A 260 -23.98 -6.20 -0.56
C ASP A 260 -23.12 -7.45 -0.37
N TYR A 261 -22.02 -7.34 0.37
CA TYR A 261 -21.03 -8.40 0.45
C TYR A 261 -21.53 -9.73 1.02
N PRO A 262 -22.35 -9.79 2.10
CA PRO A 262 -22.89 -11.06 2.59
C PRO A 262 -23.63 -11.85 1.49
N ALA A 263 -24.49 -11.19 0.72
CA ALA A 263 -25.22 -11.80 -0.38
C ALA A 263 -24.30 -12.19 -1.57
N GLN A 264 -23.26 -11.39 -1.84
CA GLN A 264 -22.25 -11.75 -2.85
C GLN A 264 -21.46 -12.99 -2.44
N ARG A 265 -21.10 -13.09 -1.15
CA ARG A 265 -20.40 -14.24 -0.57
C ARG A 265 -21.23 -15.50 -0.69
N GLU A 266 -22.51 -15.47 -0.31
CA GLU A 266 -23.40 -16.63 -0.42
C GLU A 266 -23.51 -17.14 -1.87
N ARG A 267 -23.68 -16.23 -2.84
CA ARG A 267 -23.70 -16.59 -4.27
C ARG A 267 -22.39 -17.20 -4.74
N TRP A 268 -21.25 -16.67 -4.25
CA TRP A 268 -19.94 -17.19 -4.60
C TRP A 268 -19.72 -18.58 -3.98
N GLU A 269 -20.05 -18.76 -2.71
CA GLU A 269 -19.91 -20.04 -2.01
C GLU A 269 -20.80 -21.14 -2.63
N ALA A 270 -21.99 -20.80 -3.11
CA ALA A 270 -22.87 -21.74 -3.81
C ALA A 270 -22.31 -22.28 -5.14
N ALA A 271 -21.26 -21.66 -5.68
CA ALA A 271 -20.60 -22.11 -6.91
C ALA A 271 -19.45 -23.11 -6.67
N PHE A 272 -19.13 -23.46 -5.41
CA PHE A 272 -18.02 -24.34 -5.03
C PHE A 272 -18.46 -25.66 -4.41
#